data_AF-A0A7W0PHU2-F1
#
_entry.id   AF-A0A7W0PHU2-F1
#
_cell.length_a   1.000
_cell.length_b   1.000
_cell.length_c   1.000
_cell.angle_alpha   90.00
_cell.angle_beta   90.00
_cell.angle_gamma   90.00
#
_symmetry.space_group_name_H-M   'P 1'
#
loop_
_entity.id
_entity.type
_entity.pdbx_description
1 polymer ?
#
loop_
_entity_poly.entity_id
_entity_poly.type
_entity_poly.pdbx_seq_one_letter_code
_entity_poly.pdbx_strand_id
1 'polypeptide(L)'
;VTLALALDGPALVAAWSAEAAILAWVARTTGEQRALVFSGAFLVLAALHTLLDEAPPEALVDGVGNLDTAIVAVLCVAVSAVIMGALVESPDLRMLLLAVAAVGFVYATSLLIVDVIQGDALERSQTAQVALSCFWGVVGLAAIVAGLVRDVRELRFGGLALLGLGVAKLFLYDLSELDELYRVLSFVAVGLLLLGGAYAYQRVRAVERAS
;
A
#
# COMPACT_ATOMS: atom_id res chain seq x y z
N VAL A 1 -11.51 31.86 -11.32
CA VAL A 1 -12.37 30.82 -11.93
C VAL A 1 -11.59 29.91 -12.87
N THR A 2 -10.72 30.44 -13.74
CA THR A 2 -9.89 29.63 -14.66
C THR A 2 -8.79 28.79 -14.01
N LEU A 3 -8.20 29.20 -12.87
CA LEU A 3 -7.21 28.38 -12.15
C LEU A 3 -7.84 27.25 -11.32
N ALA A 4 -9.07 27.46 -10.83
CA ALA A 4 -9.84 26.46 -10.10
C ALA A 4 -10.40 25.36 -11.03
N LEU A 5 -10.54 25.65 -12.33
CA LEU A 5 -10.87 24.69 -13.39
C LEU A 5 -9.63 24.02 -14.02
N ALA A 6 -8.41 24.45 -13.64
CA ALA A 6 -7.15 23.88 -14.12
C ALA A 6 -6.53 22.87 -13.13
N LEU A 7 -7.08 22.80 -11.90
CA LEU A 7 -6.68 21.91 -10.83
C LEU A 7 -7.84 20.96 -10.47
N ASP A 8 -8.48 20.37 -11.48
CA ASP A 8 -9.41 19.27 -11.23
C ASP A 8 -8.63 17.94 -11.19
N GLY A 9 -8.95 17.13 -10.19
CA GLY A 9 -8.46 15.78 -9.98
C GLY A 9 -6.96 15.63 -9.68
N PRO A 10 -6.16 14.91 -10.48
CA PRO A 10 -4.79 14.53 -10.14
C PRO A 10 -3.84 15.73 -10.01
N ALA A 11 -4.14 16.85 -10.67
CA ALA A 11 -3.35 18.07 -10.56
C ALA A 11 -3.43 18.71 -9.15
N LEU A 12 -4.57 18.59 -8.48
CA LEU A 12 -4.75 19.06 -7.10
C LEU A 12 -3.96 18.18 -6.12
N VAL A 13 -4.02 16.86 -6.29
CA VAL A 13 -3.22 15.91 -5.50
C VAL A 13 -1.73 16.17 -5.68
N ALA A 14 -1.28 16.40 -6.91
CA ALA A 14 0.10 16.73 -7.22
C ALA A 14 0.53 18.05 -6.55
N ALA A 15 -0.32 19.08 -6.58
CA ALA A 15 -0.05 20.36 -5.94
C ALA A 15 0.12 20.22 -4.42
N TRP A 16 -0.84 19.60 -3.72
CA TRP A 16 -0.74 19.37 -2.28
C TRP A 16 0.42 18.45 -1.90
N SER A 17 0.71 17.43 -2.72
CA SER A 17 1.88 16.56 -2.51
C SER A 17 3.20 17.31 -2.65
N ALA A 18 3.30 18.23 -3.61
CA ALA A 18 4.47 19.09 -3.80
C ALA A 18 4.62 20.09 -2.65
N GLU A 19 3.53 20.73 -2.22
CA GLU A 19 3.52 21.64 -1.06
C GLU A 19 3.96 20.93 0.22
N ALA A 20 3.46 19.70 0.46
CA ALA A 20 3.90 18.88 1.59
C ALA A 20 5.43 18.64 1.56
N ALA A 21 5.98 18.26 0.41
CA ALA A 21 7.41 18.01 0.24
C ALA A 21 8.26 19.30 0.44
N ILE A 22 7.81 20.42 -0.13
CA ILE A 22 8.47 21.73 0.01
C ILE A 22 8.48 22.16 1.48
N LEU A 23 7.35 22.04 2.18
CA LEU A 23 7.26 22.43 3.59
C LEU A 23 8.12 21.54 4.49
N ALA A 24 8.23 20.24 4.21
CA ALA A 24 9.17 19.37 4.92
C ALA A 24 10.63 19.80 4.68
N TRP A 25 10.97 20.20 3.46
CA TRP A 25 12.30 20.71 3.13
C TRP A 25 12.59 22.05 3.84
N VAL A 26 11.62 22.97 3.87
CA VAL A 26 11.71 24.22 4.63
C VAL A 26 11.86 23.94 6.12
N ALA A 27 11.11 22.99 6.67
CA ALA A 27 11.21 22.64 8.08
C ALA A 27 12.60 22.09 8.45
N ARG A 28 13.19 21.27 7.57
CA ARG A 28 14.56 20.78 7.74
C ARG A 28 15.60 21.89 7.67
N THR A 29 15.43 22.87 6.79
CA THR A 29 16.41 23.95 6.61
C THR A 29 16.33 25.05 7.67
N THR A 30 15.12 25.34 8.16
CA THR A 30 14.86 26.39 9.16
C THR A 30 14.85 25.88 10.60
N GLY A 31 14.68 24.57 10.80
CA GLY A 31 14.47 23.96 12.12
C GLY A 31 13.08 24.24 12.71
N GLU A 32 12.16 24.84 11.93
CA GLU A 32 10.86 25.25 12.45
C GLU A 32 9.86 24.08 12.48
N GLN A 33 9.53 23.61 13.69
CA GLN A 33 8.59 22.49 13.88
C GLN A 33 7.20 22.74 13.30
N ARG A 34 6.76 24.00 13.22
CA ARG A 34 5.45 24.36 12.65
C ARG A 34 5.35 23.98 11.17
N ALA A 35 6.44 24.13 10.41
CA ALA A 35 6.48 23.77 9.00
C ALA A 35 6.29 22.25 8.78
N LEU A 36 6.77 21.39 9.71
CA LEU A 36 6.49 19.95 9.68
C LEU A 36 5.00 19.64 9.88
N VAL A 37 4.33 20.35 10.78
CA VAL A 37 2.89 20.14 11.03
C VAL A 37 2.08 20.50 9.79
N PHE A 38 2.38 21.62 9.14
CA PHE A 38 1.72 22.00 7.89
C PHE A 38 2.03 21.02 6.75
N SER A 39 3.29 20.58 6.62
CA SER A 39 3.68 19.56 5.66
C SER A 39 2.85 18.28 5.82
N GLY A 40 2.72 17.78 7.05
CA GLY A 40 1.87 16.62 7.35
C GLY A 40 0.40 16.85 7.03
N ALA A 41 -0.14 18.04 7.30
CA ALA A 41 -1.52 18.37 6.97
C ALA A 41 -1.79 18.32 5.46
N PHE A 42 -0.88 18.86 4.64
CA PHE A 42 -1.00 18.80 3.18
C PHE A 42 -0.88 17.36 2.64
N LEU A 43 0.00 16.55 3.22
CA LEU A 43 0.09 15.13 2.84
C LEU A 43 -1.22 14.39 3.16
N VAL A 44 -1.82 14.66 4.33
CA VAL A 44 -3.12 14.08 4.71
C VAL A 44 -4.24 14.55 3.78
N LEU A 45 -4.29 15.83 3.42
CA LEU A 45 -5.27 16.34 2.46
C LEU A 45 -5.12 15.68 1.08
N ALA A 46 -3.89 15.57 0.58
CA ALA A 46 -3.60 14.87 -0.67
C ALA A 46 -4.04 13.40 -0.61
N ALA A 47 -3.71 12.69 0.47
CA ALA A 47 -4.10 11.30 0.67
C ALA A 47 -5.63 11.14 0.77
N LEU A 48 -6.32 12.01 1.50
CA LEU A 48 -7.77 11.97 1.63
C LEU A 48 -8.46 12.21 0.29
N HIS A 49 -8.07 13.25 -0.45
CA HIS A 49 -8.67 13.51 -1.76
C HIS A 49 -8.38 12.37 -2.76
N THR A 50 -7.17 11.80 -2.71
CA THR A 50 -6.85 10.59 -3.49
C THR A 50 -7.79 9.44 -3.14
N LEU A 51 -8.05 9.18 -1.86
CA LEU A 51 -8.87 8.06 -1.41
C LEU A 51 -10.38 8.31 -1.48
N LEU A 52 -10.83 9.55 -1.67
CA LEU A 52 -12.24 9.88 -1.76
C LEU A 52 -12.71 10.06 -3.19
N ASP A 53 -11.85 10.63 -4.04
CA ASP A 53 -12.26 11.08 -5.38
C ASP A 53 -11.53 10.34 -6.50
N GLU A 54 -10.20 10.16 -6.40
CA GLU A 54 -9.41 9.60 -7.50
C GLU A 54 -9.30 8.07 -7.50
N ALA A 55 -9.12 7.50 -6.32
CA ALA A 55 -8.84 6.09 -6.10
C ALA A 55 -9.55 5.62 -4.82
N PRO A 56 -10.90 5.58 -4.81
CA PRO A 56 -11.64 5.14 -3.64
C PRO A 56 -11.38 3.66 -3.35
N PRO A 57 -11.41 3.21 -2.07
CA PRO A 57 -11.09 1.83 -1.71
C PRO A 57 -11.95 0.77 -2.41
N GLU A 58 -13.19 1.12 -2.75
CA GLU A 58 -14.10 0.30 -3.57
C GLU A 58 -13.58 0.02 -4.98
N ALA A 59 -12.64 0.83 -5.50
CA ALA A 59 -11.98 0.57 -6.78
C ALA A 59 -11.17 -0.74 -6.80
N LEU A 60 -10.86 -1.33 -5.63
CA LEU A 60 -10.28 -2.67 -5.56
C LEU A 60 -11.28 -3.79 -5.91
N VAL A 61 -12.58 -3.49 -5.93
CA VAL A 61 -13.66 -4.42 -6.25
C VAL A 61 -14.26 -4.08 -7.60
N ASP A 62 -14.63 -2.81 -7.77
CA ASP A 62 -15.38 -2.36 -8.95
C ASP A 62 -14.47 -1.90 -10.10
N GLY A 63 -13.17 -1.79 -9.84
CA GLY A 63 -12.24 -1.12 -10.72
C GLY A 63 -12.32 0.40 -10.61
N VAL A 64 -11.36 1.08 -11.22
CA VAL A 64 -11.32 2.54 -11.22
C VAL A 64 -11.81 3.10 -12.55
N GLY A 65 -12.50 4.25 -12.51
CA GLY A 65 -13.00 4.89 -13.73
C GLY A 65 -11.88 5.37 -14.66
N ASN A 66 -10.81 5.94 -14.10
CA ASN A 66 -9.63 6.39 -14.82
C ASN A 66 -8.36 5.92 -14.10
N LEU A 67 -7.74 4.86 -14.61
CA LEU A 67 -6.55 4.28 -13.99
C LEU A 67 -5.38 5.26 -13.90
N ASP A 68 -5.17 6.05 -14.96
CA ASP A 68 -4.05 6.97 -15.04
C ASP A 68 -4.10 8.04 -13.94
N THR A 69 -5.28 8.60 -13.65
CA THR A 69 -5.43 9.65 -12.64
C THR A 69 -5.25 9.08 -11.24
N ALA A 70 -5.83 7.90 -10.98
CA ALA A 70 -5.71 7.19 -9.72
C ALA A 70 -4.26 6.82 -9.39
N ILE A 71 -3.53 6.24 -10.35
CA ILE A 71 -2.11 5.88 -10.16
C ILE A 71 -1.27 7.13 -9.91
N VAL A 72 -1.44 8.18 -10.72
CA VAL A 72 -0.68 9.42 -10.55
C VAL A 72 -0.94 10.02 -9.17
N ALA A 73 -2.20 10.08 -8.73
CA ALA A 73 -2.58 10.59 -7.42
C ALA A 73 -1.92 9.79 -6.27
N VAL A 74 -2.06 8.47 -6.30
CA VAL A 74 -1.47 7.58 -5.27
C VAL A 74 0.05 7.67 -5.26
N LEU A 75 0.71 7.70 -6.43
CA LEU A 75 2.16 7.82 -6.53
C LEU A 75 2.66 9.19 -6.08
N CYS A 76 1.94 10.28 -6.36
CA CYS A 76 2.29 11.60 -5.84
C CYS A 76 2.32 11.62 -4.31
N VAL A 77 1.30 11.04 -3.66
CA VAL A 77 1.24 10.91 -2.20
C VAL A 77 2.39 10.04 -1.69
N ALA A 78 2.64 8.88 -2.32
CA ALA A 78 3.69 7.96 -1.91
C ALA A 78 5.09 8.59 -2.06
N VAL A 79 5.37 9.26 -3.17
CA VAL A 79 6.64 9.96 -3.41
C VAL A 79 6.83 11.11 -2.42
N SER A 80 5.77 11.89 -2.17
CA SER A 80 5.83 12.97 -1.17
C SER A 80 6.14 12.40 0.22
N ALA A 81 5.50 11.30 0.62
CA ALA A 81 5.80 10.62 1.87
C ALA A 81 7.27 10.12 1.95
N VAL A 82 7.83 9.58 0.85
CA VAL A 82 9.27 9.22 0.79
C VAL A 82 10.16 10.44 0.97
N ILE A 83 9.87 11.54 0.24
CA ILE A 83 10.65 12.78 0.33
C ILE A 83 10.60 13.32 1.76
N MET A 84 9.42 13.43 2.36
CA MET A 84 9.25 13.85 3.74
C MET A 84 10.01 12.94 4.71
N GLY A 85 9.92 11.61 4.52
CA GLY A 85 10.64 10.65 5.35
C GLY A 85 12.16 10.79 5.28
N ALA A 86 12.70 11.18 4.11
CA ALA A 86 14.13 11.47 3.93
C ALA A 86 14.56 12.81 4.53
N LEU A 87 13.62 13.72 4.81
CA LEU A 87 13.88 15.06 5.34
C LEU A 87 13.68 15.15 6.86
N VAL A 88 12.83 14.29 7.43
CA VAL A 88 12.52 14.25 8.86
C VAL A 88 13.62 13.56 9.67
N GLU A 89 14.00 14.17 10.79
CA GLU A 89 15.02 13.63 11.70
C GLU A 89 14.47 12.57 12.66
N SER A 90 13.20 12.69 13.07
CA SER A 90 12.59 11.76 14.02
C SER A 90 12.40 10.37 13.38
N PRO A 91 12.99 9.30 13.95
CA PRO A 91 12.97 7.97 13.36
C PRO A 91 11.56 7.40 13.26
N ASP A 92 10.69 7.68 14.24
CA ASP A 92 9.31 7.18 14.29
C ASP A 92 8.46 7.76 13.15
N LEU A 93 8.53 9.07 12.93
CA LEU A 93 7.80 9.73 11.85
C LEU A 93 8.35 9.33 10.48
N ARG A 94 9.67 9.17 10.35
CA ARG A 94 10.28 8.62 9.14
C ARG A 94 9.74 7.23 8.84
N MET A 95 9.65 6.36 9.85
CA MET A 95 9.08 5.02 9.68
C MET A 95 7.61 5.08 9.25
N LEU A 96 6.80 5.93 9.88
CA LEU A 96 5.40 6.14 9.51
C LEU A 96 5.27 6.60 8.05
N LEU A 97 6.05 7.58 7.63
CA LEU A 97 6.03 8.11 6.27
C LEU A 97 6.46 7.06 5.22
N LEU A 98 7.48 6.27 5.54
CA LEU A 98 7.89 5.15 4.67
C LEU A 98 6.83 4.06 4.62
N ALA A 99 6.11 3.80 5.72
CA ALA A 99 4.99 2.87 5.73
C ALA A 99 3.82 3.40 4.87
N VAL A 100 3.49 4.69 4.95
CA VAL A 100 2.49 5.34 4.09
C VAL A 100 2.88 5.19 2.62
N ALA A 101 4.14 5.44 2.27
CA ALA A 101 4.64 5.26 0.91
C ALA A 101 4.52 3.79 0.45
N ALA A 102 4.93 2.84 1.28
CA ALA A 102 4.84 1.41 0.97
C ALA A 102 3.39 0.96 0.75
N VAL A 103 2.47 1.40 1.60
CA VAL A 103 1.02 1.15 1.43
C VAL A 103 0.52 1.76 0.12
N GLY A 104 0.93 3.00 -0.20
CA GLY A 104 0.60 3.64 -1.48
C GLY A 104 1.07 2.83 -2.69
N PHE A 105 2.30 2.32 -2.68
CA PHE A 105 2.81 1.46 -3.75
C PHE A 105 2.05 0.14 -3.90
N VAL A 106 1.74 -0.52 -2.78
CA VAL A 106 0.92 -1.75 -2.78
C VAL A 106 -0.48 -1.45 -3.32
N TYR A 107 -1.07 -0.31 -2.94
CA TYR A 107 -2.37 0.11 -3.41
C TYR A 107 -2.38 0.40 -4.92
N ALA A 108 -1.44 1.20 -5.42
CA ALA A 108 -1.31 1.49 -6.85
C ALA A 108 -1.12 0.22 -7.70
N THR A 109 -0.32 -0.73 -7.20
CA THR A 109 -0.13 -2.02 -7.87
C THR A 109 -1.41 -2.86 -7.84
N SER A 110 -2.19 -2.78 -6.75
CA SER A 110 -3.48 -3.45 -6.65
C SER A 110 -4.47 -2.89 -7.69
N LEU A 111 -4.51 -1.58 -7.89
CA LEU A 111 -5.33 -0.95 -8.93
C LEU A 111 -4.94 -1.43 -10.34
N LEU A 112 -3.63 -1.50 -10.63
CA LEU A 112 -3.11 -2.05 -11.89
C LEU A 112 -3.54 -3.50 -12.12
N ILE A 113 -3.54 -4.32 -11.07
CA ILE A 113 -3.97 -5.73 -11.15
C ILE A 113 -5.45 -5.82 -11.51
N VAL A 114 -6.30 -5.00 -10.89
CA VAL A 114 -7.75 -5.01 -11.18
C VAL A 114 -8.01 -4.55 -12.61
N ASP A 115 -7.31 -3.52 -13.08
CA ASP A 115 -7.50 -2.97 -14.43
C ASP A 115 -7.00 -3.89 -15.55
N VAL A 116 -5.84 -4.54 -15.36
CA VAL A 116 -5.23 -5.37 -16.42
C VAL A 116 -6.02 -6.66 -16.69
N ILE A 117 -6.85 -7.11 -15.75
CA ILE A 117 -7.64 -8.33 -15.89
C ILE A 117 -8.85 -8.03 -16.77
N GLN A 118 -8.92 -8.71 -17.90
CA GLN A 118 -9.99 -8.59 -18.89
C GLN A 118 -10.86 -9.86 -18.88
N GLY A 119 -12.13 -9.72 -19.24
CA GLY A 119 -13.08 -10.84 -19.31
C GLY A 119 -14.54 -10.37 -19.20
N ASP A 120 -15.47 -11.31 -19.07
CA ASP A 120 -16.85 -10.97 -18.72
C ASP A 120 -16.91 -10.43 -17.27
N ALA A 121 -17.93 -9.63 -16.94
CA ALA A 121 -18.00 -8.91 -15.67
C ALA A 121 -17.77 -9.80 -14.43
N LEU A 122 -18.38 -10.98 -14.42
CA LEU A 122 -18.32 -11.91 -13.30
C LEU A 122 -16.95 -12.60 -13.20
N GLU A 123 -16.42 -13.10 -14.33
CA GLU A 123 -15.10 -13.74 -14.38
C GLU A 123 -13.96 -12.75 -14.05
N ARG A 124 -14.07 -11.51 -14.54
CA ARG A 124 -13.11 -10.43 -14.23
C ARG A 124 -13.05 -10.18 -12.73
N SER A 125 -14.20 -9.96 -12.09
CA SER A 125 -14.26 -9.66 -10.65
C SER A 125 -13.64 -10.79 -9.82
N GLN A 126 -14.02 -12.04 -10.09
CA GLN A 126 -13.47 -13.20 -9.38
C GLN A 126 -11.96 -13.36 -9.59
N THR A 127 -11.50 -13.25 -10.84
CA THR A 127 -10.07 -13.38 -11.18
C THR A 127 -9.25 -12.26 -10.55
N ALA A 128 -9.76 -11.03 -10.53
CA ALA A 128 -9.12 -9.88 -9.89
C ALA A 128 -8.99 -10.07 -8.37
N GLN A 129 -10.02 -10.55 -7.68
CA GLN A 129 -9.95 -10.78 -6.23
C GLN A 129 -8.94 -11.87 -5.86
N VAL A 130 -8.87 -12.95 -6.64
CA VAL A 130 -7.87 -14.00 -6.45
C VAL A 130 -6.46 -13.46 -6.69
N ALA A 131 -6.25 -12.69 -7.77
CA ALA A 131 -4.96 -12.08 -8.09
C ALA A 131 -4.50 -11.09 -7.01
N LEU A 132 -5.41 -10.25 -6.50
CA LEU A 132 -5.13 -9.33 -5.39
C LEU A 132 -4.70 -10.07 -4.12
N SER A 133 -5.40 -11.14 -3.77
CA SER A 133 -5.09 -11.92 -2.58
C SER A 133 -3.73 -12.63 -2.68
N CYS A 134 -3.43 -13.18 -3.86
CA CYS A 134 -2.12 -13.73 -4.17
C CYS A 134 -1.02 -12.66 -4.07
N PHE A 135 -1.26 -11.49 -4.66
CA PHE A 135 -0.33 -10.36 -4.63
C PHE A 135 -0.04 -9.91 -3.18
N TRP A 136 -1.06 -9.68 -2.36
CA TRP A 136 -0.86 -9.30 -0.95
C TRP A 136 -0.14 -10.39 -0.15
N GLY A 137 -0.45 -11.65 -0.41
CA GLY A 137 0.24 -12.79 0.20
C GLY A 137 1.73 -12.83 -0.14
N VAL A 138 2.08 -12.66 -1.42
CA VAL A 138 3.47 -12.62 -1.89
C VAL A 138 4.22 -11.42 -1.31
N VAL A 139 3.63 -10.22 -1.37
CA VAL A 139 4.27 -9.01 -0.82
C VAL A 139 4.45 -9.10 0.69
N GLY A 140 3.44 -9.58 1.42
CA GLY A 140 3.51 -9.77 2.86
C GLY A 140 4.60 -10.77 3.25
N LEU A 141 4.67 -11.92 2.55
CA LEU A 141 5.71 -12.91 2.76
C LEU A 141 7.10 -12.37 2.43
N ALA A 142 7.25 -11.68 1.28
CA ALA A 142 8.51 -11.08 0.87
C ALA A 142 9.00 -10.05 1.89
N ALA A 143 8.10 -9.23 2.46
CA ALA A 143 8.43 -8.31 3.53
C ALA A 143 8.87 -9.04 4.81
N ILE A 144 8.18 -10.11 5.23
CA ILE A 144 8.61 -10.93 6.38
C ILE A 144 10.02 -11.49 6.16
N VAL A 145 10.28 -12.10 5.00
CA VAL A 145 11.59 -12.68 4.67
C VAL A 145 12.66 -11.60 4.62
N ALA A 146 12.40 -10.48 3.93
CA ALA A 146 13.33 -9.36 3.84
C ALA A 146 13.63 -8.76 5.21
N GLY A 147 12.63 -8.66 6.10
CA GLY A 147 12.79 -8.16 7.45
C GLY A 147 13.54 -9.11 8.36
N LEU A 148 13.45 -10.42 8.12
CA LEU A 148 14.22 -11.42 8.84
C LEU A 148 15.68 -11.47 8.37
N VAL A 149 15.92 -11.42 7.05
CA VAL A 149 17.27 -11.41 6.47
C VAL A 149 18.04 -10.14 6.81
N ARG A 150 17.36 -8.98 6.88
CA ARG A 150 17.98 -7.69 7.20
C ARG A 150 17.89 -7.29 8.68
N ASP A 151 17.32 -8.16 9.53
CA ASP A 151 16.96 -7.89 10.92
C ASP A 151 16.17 -6.59 11.16
N VAL A 152 15.31 -6.22 10.22
CA VAL A 152 14.43 -5.05 10.32
C VAL A 152 13.11 -5.49 10.94
N ARG A 153 12.85 -5.07 12.18
CA ARG A 153 11.64 -5.42 12.93
C ARG A 153 10.38 -4.96 12.23
N GLU A 154 10.40 -3.75 11.71
CA GLU A 154 9.25 -3.05 11.12
C GLU A 154 8.80 -3.73 9.83
N LEU A 155 9.74 -4.24 9.04
CA LEU A 155 9.43 -4.98 7.81
C LEU A 155 8.80 -6.35 8.12
N ARG A 156 9.20 -6.99 9.23
CA ARG A 156 8.55 -8.23 9.73
C ARG A 156 7.12 -7.98 10.18
N PHE A 157 6.88 -6.96 11.00
CA PHE A 157 5.54 -6.63 11.48
C PHE A 157 4.64 -6.10 10.36
N GLY A 158 5.16 -5.26 9.46
CA GLY A 158 4.43 -4.78 8.29
C GLY A 158 4.04 -5.92 7.34
N GLY A 159 4.96 -6.85 7.07
CA GLY A 159 4.67 -8.04 6.28
C GLY A 159 3.65 -8.96 6.94
N LEU A 160 3.74 -9.15 8.27
CA LEU A 160 2.75 -9.93 9.03
C LEU A 160 1.37 -9.27 9.03
N ALA A 161 1.31 -7.94 9.15
CA ALA A 161 0.07 -7.18 9.11
C ALA A 161 -0.59 -7.30 7.73
N LEU A 162 0.18 -7.14 6.64
CA LEU A 162 -0.33 -7.28 5.27
C LEU A 162 -0.78 -8.72 4.98
N LEU A 163 -0.01 -9.72 5.41
CA LEU A 163 -0.39 -11.13 5.27
C LEU A 163 -1.66 -11.43 6.06
N GLY A 164 -1.74 -10.95 7.31
CA GLY A 164 -2.93 -11.09 8.16
C GLY A 164 -4.16 -10.41 7.55
N LEU A 165 -3.99 -9.24 6.94
CA LEU A 165 -5.05 -8.54 6.22
C LEU A 165 -5.52 -9.35 5.00
N GLY A 166 -4.60 -9.89 4.20
CA GLY A 166 -4.93 -10.76 3.08
C GLY A 166 -5.69 -12.01 3.51
N VAL A 167 -5.26 -12.66 4.59
CA VAL A 167 -5.97 -13.80 5.17
C VAL A 167 -7.36 -13.38 5.65
N ALA A 168 -7.48 -12.29 6.40
CA ALA A 168 -8.77 -11.79 6.88
C ALA A 168 -9.72 -11.47 5.72
N LYS A 169 -9.21 -10.83 4.65
CA LYS A 169 -9.97 -10.57 3.43
C LYS A 169 -10.50 -11.86 2.82
N LEU A 170 -9.66 -12.88 2.65
CA LEU A 170 -10.07 -14.19 2.12
C LEU A 170 -11.17 -14.82 2.97
N PHE A 171 -11.07 -14.78 4.30
CA PHE A 171 -12.15 -15.30 5.15
C PHE A 171 -13.45 -14.50 5.03
N LEU A 172 -13.39 -13.17 5.01
CA LEU A 172 -14.59 -12.33 4.98
C LEU A 172 -15.29 -12.36 3.61
N TYR A 173 -14.51 -12.38 2.53
CA TYR A 173 -15.00 -12.33 1.16
C TYR A 173 -15.30 -13.74 0.60
N ASP A 174 -14.39 -14.70 0.76
CA ASP A 174 -14.55 -16.02 0.14
C ASP A 174 -15.57 -16.91 0.85
N LEU A 175 -15.87 -16.68 2.13
CA LEU A 175 -16.95 -17.39 2.82
C LEU A 175 -18.35 -16.93 2.37
N SER A 176 -18.48 -15.67 1.94
CA SER A 176 -19.77 -15.03 1.66
C SER A 176 -20.09 -14.96 0.16
N GLU A 177 -19.08 -14.79 -0.70
CA GLU A 177 -19.27 -14.42 -2.10
C GLU A 177 -18.75 -15.45 -3.12
N LEU A 178 -17.88 -16.39 -2.72
CA LEU A 178 -17.29 -17.36 -3.64
C LEU A 178 -17.91 -18.77 -3.57
N ASP A 179 -18.01 -19.38 -4.74
CA ASP A 179 -18.42 -20.77 -4.96
C ASP A 179 -17.53 -21.79 -4.22
N GLU A 180 -18.07 -22.98 -3.94
CA GLU A 180 -17.46 -23.99 -3.07
C GLU A 180 -16.02 -24.37 -3.46
N LEU A 181 -15.71 -24.44 -4.76
CA LEU A 181 -14.38 -24.79 -5.26
C LEU A 181 -13.32 -23.72 -4.94
N TYR A 182 -13.67 -22.44 -5.11
CA TYR A 182 -12.76 -21.32 -4.86
C TYR A 182 -12.44 -21.19 -3.37
N ARG A 183 -13.44 -21.43 -2.52
CA ARG A 183 -13.27 -21.45 -1.05
C ARG A 183 -12.24 -22.48 -0.60
N VAL A 184 -12.25 -23.69 -1.18
CA VAL A 184 -11.25 -24.73 -0.88
C VAL A 184 -9.86 -24.30 -1.35
N LEU A 185 -9.74 -23.77 -2.57
CA LEU A 185 -8.46 -23.30 -3.11
C LEU A 185 -7.85 -22.17 -2.24
N SER A 186 -8.67 -21.25 -1.76
CA SER A 186 -8.23 -20.17 -0.86
C SER A 186 -7.70 -20.68 0.47
N PHE A 187 -8.37 -21.64 1.12
CA PHE A 187 -7.85 -22.23 2.36
C PHE A 187 -6.51 -22.95 2.16
N VAL A 188 -6.36 -23.66 1.04
CA VAL A 188 -5.09 -24.32 0.69
C VAL A 188 -3.99 -23.28 0.44
N ALA A 189 -4.27 -22.23 -0.33
CA ALA A 189 -3.32 -21.17 -0.62
C ALA A 189 -2.84 -20.46 0.67
N VAL A 190 -3.77 -20.13 1.57
CA VAL A 190 -3.45 -19.55 2.89
C VAL A 190 -2.60 -20.50 3.72
N GLY A 191 -2.97 -21.78 3.79
CA GLY A 191 -2.21 -22.79 4.53
C GLY A 191 -0.77 -22.90 4.03
N LEU A 192 -0.58 -22.93 2.69
CA LEU A 192 0.75 -22.96 2.07
C LEU A 192 1.55 -21.68 2.35
N LEU A 193 0.93 -20.50 2.31
CA LEU A 193 1.58 -19.24 2.66
C LEU A 193 2.05 -19.22 4.11
N LEU A 194 1.23 -19.67 5.06
CA LEU A 194 1.58 -19.74 6.48
C LEU A 194 2.72 -20.74 6.73
N LEU A 195 2.66 -21.91 6.08
CA LEU A 195 3.74 -22.91 6.15
C LEU A 195 5.05 -22.37 5.55
N GLY A 196 4.97 -21.69 4.41
CA GLY A 196 6.12 -21.03 3.78
C GLY A 196 6.75 -19.98 4.69
N GLY A 197 5.93 -19.14 5.32
CA GLY A 197 6.38 -18.17 6.31
C GLY A 197 7.05 -18.82 7.52
N ALA A 198 6.46 -19.88 8.08
CA ALA A 198 7.02 -20.62 9.20
C ALA A 198 8.35 -21.30 8.83
N TYR A 199 8.45 -21.89 7.65
CA TYR A 199 9.69 -22.51 7.14
C TYR A 199 10.80 -21.48 6.95
N ALA A 200 10.50 -20.34 6.30
CA ALA A 200 11.47 -19.26 6.13
C ALA A 200 11.98 -18.74 7.48
N TYR A 201 11.08 -18.60 8.45
CA TYR A 201 11.44 -18.21 9.82
C TYR A 201 12.39 -19.21 10.49
N GLN A 202 12.07 -20.49 10.42
CA GLN A 202 12.91 -21.55 10.99
C GLN A 202 14.28 -21.60 10.33
N ARG A 203 14.36 -21.43 9.01
CA ARG A 203 15.62 -21.52 8.26
C ARG A 203 16.59 -20.40 8.62
N VAL A 204 16.13 -19.15 8.75
CA VAL A 204 17.03 -18.05 9.15
C VAL A 204 17.54 -18.23 10.58
N ARG A 205 16.66 -18.62 11.52
CA ARG A 205 17.08 -18.92 12.91
C ARG A 205 18.05 -20.10 13.00
N ALA A 206 17.97 -21.08 12.11
CA ALA A 206 18.90 -22.19 12.09
C ALA A 206 20.31 -21.75 11.67
N VAL A 207 20.42 -20.78 10.76
CA VAL A 207 21.70 -20.19 10.33
C VAL A 207 22.36 -19.40 11.45
N GLU A 208 21.61 -18.56 12.18
CA GLU A 208 22.12 -17.78 13.32
C GLU A 208 22.67 -18.65 14.46
N ARG A 209 22.14 -19.86 14.66
CA ARG A 209 22.63 -20.79 15.71
C ARG A 209 23.89 -21.53 15.31
N ALA A 210 24.25 -21.53 14.03
CA ALA A 210 25.39 -22.26 13.49
C ALA A 210 26.64 -21.37 13.30
N SER A 211 26.51 -20.05 13.46
CA SER A 211 27.58 -19.05 13.47
C SER A 211 28.00 -18.70 14.89
#